data_AF-A0A497HIK6-F1
#
_entry.id   AF-A0A497HIK6-F1
#
_cell.length_a   1.000
_cell.length_b   1.000
_cell.length_c   1.000
_cell.angle_alpha   90.00
_cell.angle_beta   90.00
_cell.angle_gamma   90.00
#
_symmetry.space_group_name_H-M   'P 1'
#
loop_
_entity.id
_entity.type
_entity.pdbx_description
1 polymer ?
#
loop_
_entity_poly.entity_id
_entity_poly.type
_entity_poly.pdbx_seq_one_letter_code
_entity_poly.pdbx_strand_id
1 'polypeptide(L)'
;SDPEGDQLTVIFRTNATGRWQTIKAFSGSNGTYTTNCDLINNWLTWYWWSVNITDGKNWVNRTLCFRTKPADWDVNMDNEIDIKDITAVTAHYGETGDPGWIREDINKDGEIDIKDITAVTAHYGENYG
;
A
#
# COMPACT_ATOMS: atom_id res chain seq x y z
N SER A 1 -28.96 -4.47 -18.74
CA SER A 1 -29.28 -5.88 -19.06
C SER A 1 -28.56 -6.20 -20.34
N ASP A 2 -27.75 -7.25 -20.35
CA ASP A 2 -27.13 -7.79 -21.56
C ASP A 2 -28.10 -8.82 -22.17
N PRO A 3 -28.70 -8.54 -23.33
CA PRO A 3 -29.64 -9.45 -23.99
C PRO A 3 -28.95 -10.65 -24.67
N GLU A 4 -27.63 -10.67 -24.82
CA GLU A 4 -26.88 -11.76 -25.46
C GLU A 4 -26.38 -12.84 -24.49
N GLY A 5 -26.17 -12.51 -23.21
CA GLY A 5 -25.63 -13.45 -22.22
C GLY A 5 -24.15 -13.76 -22.43
N ASP A 6 -23.41 -12.83 -23.05
CA ASP A 6 -22.00 -13.00 -23.40
C ASP A 6 -21.13 -12.85 -22.13
N GLN A 7 -20.15 -13.74 -21.97
CA GLN A 7 -19.29 -13.78 -20.79
C GLN A 7 -18.29 -12.62 -20.85
N LEU A 8 -18.36 -11.69 -19.88
CA LEU A 8 -17.42 -10.59 -19.78
C LEU A 8 -16.07 -11.10 -19.26
N THR A 9 -14.99 -10.64 -19.88
CA THR A 9 -13.64 -10.84 -19.39
C THR A 9 -13.16 -9.57 -18.69
N VAL A 10 -12.84 -9.69 -17.39
CA VAL A 10 -12.30 -8.62 -16.55
C VAL A 10 -10.82 -8.90 -16.28
N ILE A 11 -9.94 -7.98 -16.63
CA ILE A 11 -8.49 -8.13 -16.51
C ILE A 11 -7.94 -7.02 -15.62
N PHE A 12 -7.35 -7.40 -14.49
CA PHE A 12 -6.60 -6.51 -13.62
C PHE A 12 -5.14 -6.50 -14.05
N ARG A 13 -4.55 -5.30 -14.20
CA ARG A 13 -3.15 -5.12 -14.60
C ARG A 13 -2.44 -4.13 -13.69
N THR A 14 -1.12 -4.24 -13.60
CA THR A 14 -0.26 -3.28 -12.86
C THR A 14 0.99 -2.94 -13.68
N ASN A 15 1.52 -1.74 -13.46
CA ASN A 15 2.81 -1.29 -13.96
C ASN A 15 3.90 -1.25 -12.85
N ALA A 16 3.68 -1.93 -11.72
CA ALA A 16 4.56 -1.90 -10.56
C ALA A 16 6.02 -2.27 -10.84
N THR A 17 6.29 -3.09 -11.87
CA THR A 17 7.64 -3.52 -12.26
C THR A 17 8.24 -2.66 -13.37
N GLY A 18 7.61 -1.53 -13.72
CA GLY A 18 7.98 -0.69 -14.86
C GLY A 18 7.47 -1.21 -16.21
N ARG A 19 6.75 -2.35 -16.24
CA ARG A 19 6.01 -2.84 -17.41
C ARG A 19 4.60 -3.27 -17.03
N TRP A 20 3.64 -3.01 -17.92
CA TRP A 20 2.25 -3.42 -17.75
C TRP A 20 2.08 -4.94 -17.84
N GLN A 21 1.75 -5.56 -16.72
CA GLN A 21 1.52 -7.01 -16.63
C GLN A 21 0.14 -7.32 -16.02
N THR A 22 -0.39 -8.50 -16.35
CA THR A 22 -1.67 -8.98 -15.82
C THR A 22 -1.48 -9.52 -14.41
N ILE A 23 -2.28 -9.01 -13.47
CA ILE A 23 -2.39 -9.56 -12.11
C ILE A 23 -3.30 -10.79 -12.16
N LYS A 24 -4.52 -10.61 -12.70
CA LYS A 24 -5.53 -11.66 -12.79
C LYS A 24 -6.56 -11.35 -13.87
N ALA A 25 -7.07 -12.40 -14.51
CA ALA A 25 -8.20 -12.33 -15.41
C ALA A 25 -9.37 -13.16 -14.85
N PHE A 26 -10.58 -12.67 -15.02
CA PHE A 26 -11.83 -13.32 -14.65
C PHE A 26 -12.74 -13.37 -15.86
N SER A 27 -13.55 -14.41 -15.96
CA SER A 27 -14.62 -14.51 -16.94
C SER A 27 -15.94 -14.70 -16.20
N GLY A 28 -16.89 -13.79 -16.37
CA GLY A 28 -18.15 -13.82 -15.62
C GLY A 28 -19.15 -12.77 -16.09
N SER A 29 -20.13 -12.48 -15.24
CA SER A 29 -21.19 -11.51 -15.50
C SER A 29 -21.04 -10.26 -14.63
N ASN A 30 -22.08 -9.43 -14.55
CA ASN A 30 -22.08 -8.27 -13.67
C ASN A 30 -21.88 -8.68 -12.20
N GLY A 31 -20.90 -8.07 -11.52
CA GLY A 31 -20.56 -8.39 -10.13
C GLY A 31 -19.28 -7.71 -9.67
N THR A 32 -18.89 -7.99 -8.43
CA THR A 32 -17.66 -7.47 -7.83
C THR A 32 -16.53 -8.49 -8.01
N TYR A 33 -15.40 -8.05 -8.55
CA TYR A 33 -14.19 -8.87 -8.74
C TYR A 33 -13.06 -8.30 -7.89
N THR A 34 -12.33 -9.17 -7.18
CA THR A 34 -11.23 -8.79 -6.30
C THR A 34 -10.00 -9.68 -6.54
N THR A 35 -8.80 -9.10 -6.39
CA THR A 35 -7.54 -9.82 -6.47
C THR A 35 -6.51 -9.18 -5.56
N ASN A 36 -5.59 -9.99 -5.04
CA ASN A 36 -4.39 -9.51 -4.36
C ASN A 36 -3.28 -9.26 -5.39
N CYS A 37 -2.29 -8.44 -5.02
CA CYS A 37 -1.15 -8.10 -5.85
C CYS A 37 0.08 -7.80 -4.98
N ASP A 38 1.06 -8.72 -4.97
CA ASP A 38 2.25 -8.61 -4.12
C ASP A 38 3.34 -7.69 -4.70
N LEU A 39 3.12 -7.18 -5.92
CA LEU A 39 4.06 -6.29 -6.61
C LEU A 39 3.99 -4.84 -6.12
N ILE A 40 2.97 -4.50 -5.34
CA ILE A 40 2.76 -3.15 -4.81
C ILE A 40 3.25 -3.15 -3.36
N ASN A 41 4.57 -3.18 -3.19
CA ASN A 41 5.21 -3.48 -1.89
C ASN A 41 6.28 -2.48 -1.46
N ASN A 42 6.61 -1.47 -2.27
CA ASN A 42 7.51 -0.38 -1.88
C ASN A 42 6.73 0.77 -1.23
N TRP A 43 7.29 1.33 -0.16
CA TRP A 43 6.81 2.54 0.51
C TRP A 43 7.00 3.79 -0.37
N LEU A 44 6.21 4.83 -0.11
CA LEU A 44 6.28 6.14 -0.78
C LEU A 44 6.30 6.13 -2.31
N THR A 45 5.87 5.03 -2.93
CA THR A 45 6.01 4.75 -4.34
C THR A 45 4.67 4.92 -5.04
N TRP A 46 4.68 5.57 -6.20
CA TRP A 46 3.51 5.66 -7.06
C TRP A 46 3.30 4.35 -7.82
N TYR A 47 2.08 3.85 -7.78
CA TYR A 47 1.66 2.69 -8.55
C TYR A 47 0.51 3.05 -9.49
N TRP A 48 0.50 2.39 -10.64
CA TRP A 48 -0.58 2.44 -11.62
C TRP A 48 -1.12 1.05 -11.82
N TRP A 49 -2.45 0.94 -11.82
CA TRP A 49 -3.15 -0.29 -12.13
C TRP A 49 -4.30 0.01 -13.08
N SER A 50 -4.72 -0.99 -13.85
CA SER A 50 -5.82 -0.84 -14.80
C SER A 50 -6.81 -1.99 -14.69
N VAL A 51 -8.07 -1.68 -14.97
CA VAL A 51 -9.14 -2.66 -15.18
C VAL A 51 -9.56 -2.59 -16.63
N ASN A 52 -9.37 -3.69 -17.34
CA ASN A 52 -9.79 -3.82 -18.73
C ASN A 52 -10.98 -4.79 -18.75
N ILE A 53 -12.09 -4.40 -19.40
CA ILE A 53 -13.29 -5.22 -19.52
C ILE A 53 -13.61 -5.40 -21.00
N THR A 54 -13.90 -6.62 -21.43
CA THR A 54 -14.27 -6.92 -22.82
C THR A 54 -15.31 -8.04 -22.90
N ASP A 55 -16.19 -7.97 -23.89
CA ASP A 55 -17.14 -9.03 -24.30
C ASP A 55 -16.62 -9.83 -25.53
N GLY A 56 -15.36 -9.61 -25.93
CA GLY A 56 -14.77 -10.17 -27.15
C GLY A 56 -14.98 -9.35 -28.43
N LYS A 57 -15.88 -8.35 -28.42
CA LYS A 57 -16.13 -7.43 -29.55
C LYS A 57 -15.71 -6.01 -29.19
N ASN A 58 -16.17 -5.53 -28.02
CA ASN A 58 -15.91 -4.23 -27.46
C ASN A 58 -14.98 -4.36 -26.26
N TRP A 59 -14.26 -3.29 -25.96
CA TRP A 59 -13.46 -3.22 -24.75
C TRP A 59 -13.48 -1.83 -24.14
N VAL A 60 -13.38 -1.78 -22.81
CA VAL A 60 -13.20 -0.56 -22.03
C VAL A 60 -12.03 -0.72 -21.08
N ASN A 61 -11.37 0.38 -20.77
CA ASN A 61 -10.22 0.43 -19.86
C ASN A 61 -10.34 1.63 -18.93
N ARG A 62 -10.03 1.40 -17.65
CA ARG A 62 -9.81 2.47 -16.68
C ARG A 62 -8.47 2.25 -15.98
N THR A 63 -7.62 3.26 -16.03
CA THR A 63 -6.34 3.30 -15.30
C THR A 63 -6.49 4.19 -14.07
N LEU A 64 -5.98 3.73 -12.94
CA LEU A 64 -6.00 4.40 -11.65
C LEU A 64 -4.57 4.42 -11.08
N CYS A 65 -4.26 5.43 -10.26
CA CYS A 65 -3.00 5.51 -9.55
C CYS A 65 -3.20 5.84 -8.07
N PHE A 66 -2.23 5.44 -7.26
CA PHE A 66 -2.13 5.80 -5.85
C PHE A 66 -0.66 5.80 -5.42
N ARG A 67 -0.36 6.44 -4.30
CA ARG A 67 0.95 6.42 -3.66
C ARG A 67 0.84 5.66 -2.34
N THR A 68 1.78 4.77 -2.06
CA THR A 68 1.88 4.10 -0.76
C THR A 68 2.30 5.08 0.33
N LYS A 69 1.89 4.82 1.57
CA LYS A 69 2.27 5.63 2.74
C LYS A 69 3.79 5.49 3.06
N PRO A 70 4.36 6.38 3.89
CA PRO A 70 5.65 6.11 4.53
C PRO A 70 5.59 4.86 5.40
N ALA A 71 6.76 4.26 5.64
CA ALA A 71 6.89 3.20 6.63
C ALA A 71 6.49 3.72 8.02
N ASP A 72 6.05 2.83 8.91
CA ASP A 72 5.63 3.25 10.26
C ASP A 72 6.86 3.63 11.12
N TRP A 73 8.06 3.11 10.81
CA TRP A 73 9.33 3.45 11.47
C TRP A 73 10.05 4.68 10.87
N ASP A 74 9.53 5.23 9.76
CA ASP A 74 9.86 6.58 9.27
C ASP A 74 8.92 7.56 9.99
N VAL A 75 9.32 7.91 11.21
CA VAL A 75 8.48 8.64 12.16
C VAL A 75 8.40 10.10 11.76
N ASN A 76 9.54 10.69 11.38
CA ASN A 76 9.62 12.08 10.98
C ASN A 76 9.20 12.33 9.52
N MET A 77 8.99 11.27 8.73
CA MET A 77 8.62 11.29 7.31
C MET A 77 9.64 11.97 6.39
N ASP A 78 10.93 11.85 6.67
CA ASP A 78 12.00 12.38 5.82
C ASP A 78 12.55 11.35 4.81
N ASN A 79 12.01 10.13 4.82
CA ASN A 79 12.37 8.99 3.98
C ASN A 79 13.72 8.33 4.32
N GLU A 80 14.38 8.73 5.40
CA GLU A 80 15.63 8.16 5.89
C GLU A 80 15.42 7.59 7.28
N ILE A 81 15.69 6.29 7.49
CA ILE A 81 15.53 5.70 8.82
C ILE A 81 16.80 5.95 9.62
N ASP A 82 16.79 7.00 10.45
CA ASP A 82 17.97 7.46 11.17
C ASP A 82 17.70 7.86 12.64
N ILE A 83 18.68 8.53 13.25
CA ILE A 83 18.59 8.96 14.65
C ILE A 83 17.48 10.01 14.88
N LYS A 84 17.04 10.72 13.85
CA LYS A 84 15.96 11.71 13.95
C LYS A 84 14.61 11.03 14.19
N ASP A 85 14.38 9.83 13.65
CA ASP A 85 13.18 9.05 13.95
C ASP A 85 13.16 8.60 15.42
N ILE A 86 14.30 8.11 15.92
CA ILE A 86 14.46 7.75 17.33
C ILE A 86 14.24 8.99 18.23
N THR A 87 14.75 10.15 17.80
CA THR A 87 14.57 11.41 18.52
C THR A 87 13.09 11.82 18.57
N ALA A 88 12.33 11.60 17.49
CA ALA A 88 10.89 11.86 17.45
C ALA A 88 10.13 10.98 18.45
N VAL A 89 10.40 9.66 18.49
CA VAL A 89 9.80 8.75 19.48
C VAL A 89 10.16 9.18 20.91
N THR A 90 11.44 9.48 21.15
CA THR A 90 11.91 9.84 22.50
C THR A 90 11.30 11.15 23.01
N ALA A 91 10.88 12.06 22.12
CA ALA A 91 10.21 13.30 22.50
C ALA A 91 8.85 13.06 23.17
N HIS A 92 8.22 11.91 22.92
CA HIS A 92 6.93 11.48 23.47
C HIS A 92 7.06 10.35 24.52
N TYR A 93 8.29 10.04 24.96
CA TYR A 93 8.55 8.88 25.82
C TYR A 93 7.73 8.91 27.13
N GLY A 94 7.01 7.83 27.41
CA GLY A 94 6.16 7.67 28.58
C GLY A 94 4.73 8.20 28.42
N GLU A 95 4.35 8.74 27.25
CA GLU A 95 2.96 9.05 26.95
C GLU A 95 2.12 7.78 26.72
N THR A 96 0.82 7.85 27.01
CA THR A 96 -0.13 6.75 26.85
C THR A 96 -1.43 7.22 26.21
N GLY A 97 -2.06 6.39 25.39
CA GLY A 97 -3.27 6.73 24.64
C GLY A 97 -3.93 5.52 23.98
N ASP A 98 -4.79 5.79 22.98
CA ASP A 98 -5.43 4.73 22.20
C ASP A 98 -4.39 4.11 21.24
N PRO A 99 -4.26 2.78 21.14
CA PRO A 99 -3.30 2.12 20.23
C PRO A 99 -3.12 2.77 18.85
N GLY A 100 -1.93 3.30 18.59
CA GLY A 100 -1.54 3.98 17.35
C GLY A 100 -2.10 5.39 17.18
N TRP A 101 -2.45 6.09 18.26
CA TRP A 101 -3.03 7.45 18.21
C TRP A 101 -2.08 8.49 17.61
N ILE A 102 -0.77 8.27 17.72
CA ILE A 102 0.31 9.05 17.11
C ILE A 102 1.30 8.10 16.41
N ARG A 103 2.20 8.65 15.58
CA ARG A 103 3.14 7.82 14.79
C ARG A 103 4.22 7.20 15.66
N GLU A 104 4.53 7.84 16.78
CA GLU A 104 5.52 7.44 17.77
C GLU A 104 5.11 6.15 18.50
N ASP A 105 3.79 5.83 18.56
CA ASP A 105 3.28 4.52 18.99
C ASP A 105 3.33 3.55 17.81
N ILE A 106 4.55 3.18 17.43
CA ILE A 106 4.85 2.41 16.22
C ILE A 106 4.32 0.98 16.38
N ASN A 107 4.48 0.42 17.58
CA ASN A 107 4.08 -0.94 17.88
C ASN A 107 2.55 -1.05 18.12
N LYS A 108 1.87 0.10 18.37
CA LYS A 108 0.43 0.25 18.53
C LYS A 108 -0.07 -0.51 19.75
N ASP A 109 0.63 -0.40 20.88
CA ASP A 109 0.20 -0.97 22.15
C ASP A 109 -0.41 0.06 23.11
N GLY A 110 -0.45 1.34 22.74
CA GLY A 110 -1.04 2.37 23.59
C GLY A 110 -0.04 3.04 24.55
N GLU A 111 1.24 2.67 24.50
CA GLU A 111 2.29 3.20 25.37
C GLU A 111 3.52 3.59 24.54
N ILE A 112 4.06 4.80 24.70
CA ILE A 112 5.31 5.19 24.05
C ILE A 112 6.48 4.74 24.93
N ASP A 113 7.13 3.65 24.56
CA ASP A 113 8.21 3.06 25.37
C ASP A 113 9.41 2.58 24.52
N ILE A 114 10.29 1.78 25.16
CA ILE A 114 11.48 1.23 24.51
C ILE A 114 11.16 0.29 23.34
N LYS A 115 9.96 -0.28 23.27
CA LYS A 115 9.52 -1.16 22.17
C LYS A 115 9.32 -0.36 20.88
N ASP A 116 8.83 0.87 20.96
CA ASP A 116 8.72 1.74 19.78
C ASP A 116 10.10 2.15 19.26
N ILE A 117 11.02 2.51 20.16
CA ILE A 117 12.42 2.76 19.81
C ILE A 117 13.06 1.52 19.16
N THR A 118 12.77 0.34 19.69
CA THR A 118 13.25 -0.94 19.13
C THR A 118 12.68 -1.18 17.73
N ALA A 119 11.43 -0.79 17.48
CA ALA A 119 10.81 -0.89 16.16
C ALA A 119 11.49 0.00 15.12
N VAL A 120 11.89 1.23 15.47
CA VAL A 120 12.72 2.08 14.59
C VAL A 120 14.09 1.44 14.34
N THR A 121 14.74 1.00 15.42
CA THR A 121 16.11 0.49 15.36
C THR A 121 16.24 -0.78 14.51
N ALA A 122 15.17 -1.58 14.41
CA ALA A 122 15.13 -2.77 13.55
C ALA A 122 15.31 -2.45 12.05
N HIS A 123 15.04 -1.20 11.65
CA HIS A 123 15.10 -0.72 10.26
C HIS A 123 16.17 0.36 10.05
N TYR A 124 17.07 0.54 11.02
CA TYR A 124 18.05 1.63 10.99
C TYR A 124 18.95 1.58 9.74
N GLY A 125 19.03 2.70 9.02
CA GLY A 125 19.80 2.86 7.79
C GLY A 125 19.05 2.52 6.50
N GLU A 126 17.77 2.14 6.57
CA GLU A 126 16.92 2.01 5.38
C GLU A 126 16.59 3.39 4.76
N ASN A 127 16.34 3.42 3.46
CA ASN A 127 15.95 4.62 2.71
C ASN A 127 14.97 4.21 1.59
N TYR A 128 13.94 5.03 1.36
CA TYR A 128 12.88 4.78 0.38
C TYR A 128 12.73 5.90 -0.69
N GLY A 129 13.72 6.79 -0.79
CA GLY A 129 13.83 7.87 -1.78
C GLY A 129 14.50 7.49 -3.09
#